data_AF-A0A6B3C7U5-F1
#
_entry.id   AF-A0A6B3C7U5-F1
#
_cell.length_a   1.000
_cell.length_b   1.000
_cell.length_c   1.000
_cell.angle_alpha   90.00
_cell.angle_beta   90.00
_cell.angle_gamma   90.00
#
_symmetry.space_group_name_H-M   'P 1'
#
loop_
_entity.id
_entity.type
_entity.pdbx_description
1 polymer ?
#
loop_
_entity_poly.entity_id
_entity_poly.type
_entity_poly.pdbx_seq_one_letter_code
_entity_poly.pdbx_strand_id
1 'polypeptide(L)'
;MLLSDRDIRAELEQGRVVLDPYEPAMVQPSSIDVRLDRFFRLFDNHKYPVIDPSAEQPDLTRLVEAEAGEPFVLHPGEFVLGATYEQVTLPDDVAARLEGKSSLGRLGLLTHS
;
A
#
# COMPACT_ATOMS: atom_id res chain seq x y z
N MET A 1 18.72 -4.15 10.71
CA MET A 1 18.22 -5.37 11.40
C MET A 1 16.73 -5.46 11.09
N LEU A 2 16.18 -6.65 10.83
CA LEU A 2 14.72 -6.82 10.63
C LEU A 2 14.09 -7.15 11.98
N LEU A 3 12.98 -6.49 12.33
CA LEU A 3 12.27 -6.76 13.57
C LEU A 3 11.58 -8.14 13.50
N SER A 4 11.72 -8.92 14.56
CA SER A 4 10.95 -10.16 14.73
C SER A 4 9.49 -9.84 15.07
N ASP A 5 8.60 -10.81 14.95
CA ASP A 5 7.20 -10.69 15.37
C ASP A 5 7.04 -10.25 16.83
N ARG A 6 7.90 -10.74 17.73
CA ARG A 6 7.94 -10.32 19.13
C ARG A 6 8.33 -8.85 19.27
N ASP A 7 9.35 -8.41 18.53
CA ASP A 7 9.83 -7.03 18.61
C ASP A 7 8.82 -6.07 17.94
N ILE A 8 8.18 -6.47 16.84
CA ILE A 8 7.07 -5.72 16.22
C ILE A 8 5.94 -5.50 17.25
N ARG A 9 5.53 -6.55 17.97
CA ARG A 9 4.51 -6.42 19.02
C ARG A 9 4.95 -5.48 20.14
N ALA A 10 6.20 -5.55 20.56
CA ALA A 10 6.73 -4.66 21.58
C ALA A 10 6.70 -3.17 21.13
N GLU A 11 7.06 -2.88 19.88
CA GLU A 11 6.99 -1.52 19.32
C GLU A 11 5.55 -0.99 19.22
N LEU A 12 4.60 -1.87 18.88
CA LEU A 12 3.16 -1.56 18.84
C LEU A 12 2.58 -1.32 20.25
N GLU A 13 2.89 -2.19 21.21
CA GLU A 13 2.45 -2.08 22.60
C GLU A 13 2.99 -0.81 23.29
N GLN A 14 4.21 -0.39 22.93
CA GLN A 14 4.81 0.85 23.40
C GLN A 14 4.27 2.10 22.68
N GLY A 15 3.46 1.94 21.63
CA GLY A 15 2.92 3.03 20.82
C GLY A 15 3.96 3.77 19.98
N ARG A 16 5.16 3.18 19.80
CA ARG A 16 6.21 3.75 18.95
C ARG A 16 5.87 3.56 17.49
N VAL A 17 5.48 2.35 17.13
CA VAL A 17 4.88 2.02 15.84
C VAL A 17 3.37 1.98 16.03
N VAL A 18 2.62 2.59 15.13
CA VAL A 18 1.15 2.60 15.17
C VAL A 18 0.61 2.16 13.82
N LEU A 19 -0.32 1.20 13.84
CA LEU A 19 -1.20 0.90 12.72
C LEU A 19 -2.63 1.22 13.15
N ASP A 20 -3.34 2.03 12.37
CA ASP A 20 -4.74 2.36 12.65
C ASP A 20 -5.62 2.01 11.43
N PRO A 21 -6.51 1.00 11.51
CA PRO A 21 -6.74 0.13 12.67
C PRO A 21 -5.73 -1.01 12.79
N TYR A 22 -5.31 -1.33 14.02
CA TYR A 22 -4.44 -2.47 14.32
C TYR A 22 -5.24 -3.77 14.50
N GLU A 23 -4.82 -4.83 13.80
CA GLU A 23 -5.34 -6.18 13.96
C GLU A 23 -4.22 -7.15 14.35
N PRO A 24 -4.16 -7.65 15.61
CA PRO A 24 -3.08 -8.52 16.08
C PRO A 24 -2.87 -9.80 15.27
N ALA A 25 -3.94 -10.32 14.66
CA ALA A 25 -3.88 -11.53 13.82
C ALA A 25 -3.07 -11.33 12.52
N MET A 26 -2.79 -10.09 12.12
CA MET A 26 -2.05 -9.76 10.90
C MET A 26 -0.53 -9.81 11.08
N VAL A 27 -0.03 -9.95 12.33
CA VAL A 27 1.42 -10.05 12.60
C VAL A 27 1.96 -11.39 12.09
N GLN A 28 3.01 -11.31 11.27
CA GLN A 28 3.76 -12.41 10.68
C GLN A 28 5.15 -12.53 11.35
N PRO A 29 5.94 -13.60 11.10
CA PRO A 29 7.21 -13.85 11.81
C PRO A 29 8.23 -12.70 11.82
N SER A 30 8.20 -11.83 10.81
CA SER A 30 9.05 -10.63 10.73
C SER A 30 8.42 -9.53 9.86
N SER A 31 7.09 -9.44 9.87
CA SER A 31 6.32 -8.42 9.15
C SER A 31 4.92 -8.30 9.74
N ILE A 32 4.14 -7.35 9.25
CA ILE A 32 2.71 -7.24 9.52
C ILE A 32 1.99 -7.10 8.18
N ASP A 33 0.94 -7.90 7.97
CA ASP A 33 0.11 -7.77 6.77
C ASP A 33 -0.68 -6.45 6.83
N VAL A 34 -0.83 -5.80 5.68
CA VAL A 34 -1.69 -4.62 5.48
C VAL A 34 -2.81 -4.95 4.51
N ARG A 35 -3.90 -4.18 4.56
CA ARG A 35 -5.06 -4.33 3.68
C ARG A 35 -5.06 -3.24 2.61
N LEU A 36 -5.79 -3.52 1.53
CA LEU A 36 -6.00 -2.59 0.43
C LEU A 36 -7.19 -1.68 0.75
N ASP A 37 -6.99 -0.36 0.61
CA ASP A 37 -8.09 0.60 0.69
C ASP A 37 -8.93 0.61 -0.60
N ARG A 38 -10.12 1.20 -0.54
CA ARG A 38 -11.08 1.27 -1.65
C ARG A 38 -10.78 2.39 -2.66
N PHE A 39 -9.82 3.25 -2.38
CA PHE A 39 -9.47 4.39 -3.23
C PHE A 39 -8.31 4.08 -4.17
N PHE A 40 -8.52 4.37 -5.45
CA PHE A 40 -7.55 4.16 -6.52
C PHE A 40 -7.36 5.43 -7.33
N ARG A 41 -6.16 5.63 -7.88
CA ARG A 41 -5.90 6.64 -8.91
C ARG A 41 -5.58 5.97 -10.24
N LEU A 42 -6.35 6.34 -11.26
CA LEU A 42 -6.17 5.88 -12.64
C LEU A 42 -5.51 6.98 -13.46
N PHE A 43 -4.67 6.61 -14.42
CA PHE A 43 -3.98 7.54 -15.29
C PHE A 43 -4.85 7.90 -16.51
N ASP A 44 -5.07 9.19 -16.74
CA ASP A 44 -5.76 9.71 -17.93
C ASP A 44 -4.75 9.95 -19.06
N ASN A 45 -4.18 8.86 -19.61
CA ASN A 45 -3.06 8.87 -20.57
C ASN A 45 -3.30 9.68 -21.86
N HIS A 46 -4.54 10.05 -22.16
CA HIS A 46 -4.87 10.86 -23.34
C HIS A 46 -4.72 12.36 -23.11
N LYS A 47 -4.58 12.82 -21.86
CA LYS A 47 -4.46 14.24 -21.51
C LYS A 47 -3.04 14.78 -21.66
N TYR A 48 -2.03 13.91 -21.54
CA TYR A 48 -0.63 14.27 -21.64
C TYR A 48 0.11 13.32 -22.59
N PRO A 49 0.99 13.83 -23.47
CA PRO A 49 1.77 12.97 -24.37
C PRO A 49 2.91 12.25 -23.64
N VAL A 50 3.35 12.76 -22.48
CA VAL A 50 4.45 12.23 -21.69
C VAL A 50 4.25 12.59 -20.20
N ILE A 51 4.88 11.82 -19.32
CA ILE A 51 5.03 12.15 -17.90
C ILE A 51 6.38 12.88 -17.74
N ASP A 52 6.34 14.14 -17.32
CA ASP A 52 7.52 14.96 -17.03
C ASP A 52 7.57 15.27 -15.52
N PRO A 53 8.46 14.61 -14.75
CA PRO A 53 8.58 14.83 -13.31
C PRO A 53 8.97 16.25 -12.91
N SER A 54 9.45 17.09 -13.83
CA SER A 54 9.83 18.48 -13.57
C SER A 54 8.69 19.49 -13.77
N ALA A 55 7.55 19.04 -14.31
CA ALA A 55 6.38 19.87 -14.61
C ALA A 55 5.16 19.47 -13.78
N GLU A 56 4.27 20.43 -13.51
CA GLU A 56 2.97 20.12 -12.89
C GLU A 56 2.02 19.47 -13.91
N GLN A 57 1.45 18.33 -13.53
CA GLN A 57 0.46 17.59 -14.34
C GLN A 57 -0.73 17.18 -13.46
N PRO A 58 -1.52 18.14 -12.94
CA PRO A 58 -2.56 17.89 -11.93
C PRO A 58 -3.67 16.94 -12.40
N ASP A 59 -3.94 16.91 -13.71
CA ASP A 59 -4.98 16.07 -14.31
C ASP A 59 -4.45 14.71 -14.79
N LEU A 60 -3.19 14.35 -14.46
CA LEU A 60 -2.58 13.09 -14.89
C LEU A 60 -3.32 11.88 -14.33
N THR A 61 -3.90 12.04 -13.14
CA THR A 61 -4.70 10.99 -12.50
C THR A 61 -6.05 11.49 -12.04
N ARG A 62 -7.01 10.58 -11.97
CA ARG A 62 -8.32 10.82 -11.34
C ARG A 62 -8.57 9.81 -10.22
N LEU A 63 -9.25 10.25 -9.18
CA LEU A 63 -9.67 9.39 -8.07
C LEU A 63 -10.87 8.53 -8.49
N VAL A 64 -10.82 7.26 -8.13
CA VAL A 64 -11.91 6.29 -8.25
C VAL A 64 -12.06 5.58 -6.92
N GLU A 65 -13.31 5.36 -6.52
CA GLU A 65 -13.66 4.61 -5.32
C GLU A 65 -14.32 3.29 -5.78
N ALA A 66 -13.84 2.15 -5.29
CA ALA A 66 -14.53 0.89 -5.47
C ALA A 66 -15.76 0.85 -4.55
N GLU A 67 -16.93 0.55 -5.12
CA GLU A 67 -18.18 0.49 -4.36
C GLU A 67 -18.11 -0.62 -3.29
N ALA A 68 -18.84 -0.41 -2.20
CA ALA A 68 -18.85 -1.37 -1.10
C ALA A 68 -19.39 -2.73 -1.58
N GLY A 69 -18.56 -3.77 -1.46
CA GLY A 69 -18.89 -5.12 -1.91
C GLY A 69 -18.56 -5.40 -3.37
N GLU A 70 -18.08 -4.41 -4.13
CA GLU A 70 -17.62 -4.60 -5.50
C GLU A 70 -16.08 -4.65 -5.58
N PRO A 71 -15.52 -5.52 -6.44
CA PRO A 71 -14.09 -5.56 -6.65
C PRO A 71 -13.62 -4.40 -7.53
N PHE A 72 -12.40 -3.95 -7.30
CA PHE A 72 -11.65 -3.20 -8.32
C PHE A 72 -11.06 -4.17 -9.34
N VAL A 73 -11.41 -4.03 -10.62
CA VAL A 73 -10.88 -4.87 -11.69
C VAL A 73 -9.61 -4.22 -12.26
N LEU A 74 -8.47 -4.86 -12.02
CA LEU A 74 -7.19 -4.46 -12.63
C LEU A 74 -6.93 -5.33 -13.86
N HIS A 75 -6.97 -4.73 -15.06
CA HIS A 75 -6.69 -5.49 -16.28
C HIS A 75 -5.19 -5.73 -16.48
N PRO A 76 -4.80 -6.80 -17.21
CA PRO A 76 -3.40 -7.06 -17.52
C PRO A 76 -2.72 -5.87 -18.22
N GLY A 77 -1.56 -5.45 -17.70
CA GLY A 77 -0.78 -4.34 -18.25
C GLY A 77 -1.24 -2.95 -17.81
N GLU A 78 -2.32 -2.85 -17.02
CA GLU A 78 -2.72 -1.58 -16.41
C GLU A 78 -1.90 -1.26 -15.16
N PHE A 79 -1.73 0.03 -14.91
CA PHE A 79 -1.06 0.56 -13.73
C PHE A 79 -1.98 1.55 -13.02
N VAL A 80 -2.16 1.35 -11.71
CA VAL A 80 -3.01 2.18 -10.85
C VAL A 80 -2.27 2.45 -9.54
N LEU A 81 -2.57 3.58 -8.91
CA LEU A 81 -2.11 3.84 -7.55
C LEU A 81 -3.20 3.40 -6.56
N GLY A 82 -2.83 2.64 -5.54
CA GLY A 82 -3.69 2.29 -4.42
C GLY A 82 -3.14 2.84 -3.10
N ALA A 83 -3.88 2.63 -2.02
CA ALA A 83 -3.46 2.98 -0.67
C ALA A 83 -3.60 1.77 0.28
N THR A 84 -2.81 1.75 1.35
CA THR A 84 -3.07 0.86 2.47
C THR A 84 -4.31 1.34 3.21
N TYR A 85 -5.13 0.39 3.68
CA TYR A 85 -6.28 0.70 4.52
C TYR A 85 -5.82 1.20 5.91
N GLU A 86 -4.74 0.65 6.43
CA GLU A 86 -4.14 1.10 7.67
C GLU A 86 -3.34 2.41 7.47
N GLN A 87 -3.49 3.33 8.41
CA GLN A 87 -2.57 4.44 8.61
C GLN A 87 -1.38 3.97 9.45
N VAL A 88 -0.16 4.15 8.93
CA VAL A 88 1.08 3.72 9.59
C VAL A 88 1.84 4.94 10.12
N THR A 89 2.21 4.91 11.40
CA THR A 89 3.13 5.88 12.02
C THR A 89 4.36 5.15 12.55
N LEU A 90 5.54 5.70 12.27
CA LEU A 90 6.83 5.13 12.65
C LEU A 90 7.61 6.13 13.52
N PRO A 91 8.44 5.67 14.46
CA PRO A 91 9.41 6.52 15.14
C PRO A 91 10.57 6.90 14.21
N ASP A 92 11.42 7.83 14.64
CA ASP A 92 12.52 8.40 13.85
C ASP A 92 13.71 7.46 13.61
N ASP A 93 13.74 6.31 14.30
CA ASP A 93 14.79 5.29 14.23
C ASP A 93 14.34 3.98 13.55
N VAL A 94 13.11 3.93 13.01
CA VAL A 94 12.57 2.76 12.31
C VAL A 94 12.19 3.11 10.88
N ALA A 95 12.67 2.30 9.93
CA ALA A 95 12.23 2.33 8.55
C ALA A 95 11.38 1.09 8.24
N ALA A 96 10.30 1.29 7.47
CA ALA A 96 9.48 0.20 6.96
C ALA A 96 9.76 -0.04 5.47
N ARG A 97 9.57 -1.29 5.04
CA ARG A 97 9.60 -1.68 3.64
C ARG A 97 8.33 -2.43 3.31
N LEU A 98 7.66 -2.04 2.23
CA LEU A 98 6.52 -2.76 1.69
C LEU A 98 7.01 -3.96 0.88
N GLU A 99 6.36 -5.10 1.04
CA GLU A 99 6.65 -6.33 0.31
C GLU A 99 5.35 -6.95 -0.19
N GLY A 100 5.40 -7.60 -1.36
CA GLY A 100 4.26 -8.30 -1.93
C GLY A 100 4.08 -9.66 -1.28
N LYS A 101 2.83 -10.10 -1.06
CA LYS A 101 2.59 -11.47 -0.62
C LYS A 101 2.89 -12.43 -1.77
N SER A 102 3.67 -13.48 -1.47
CA SER A 102 4.04 -14.50 -2.46
C SER A 102 2.83 -15.15 -3.15
N SER A 103 1.70 -15.29 -2.43
CA SER A 103 0.44 -15.79 -3.00
C SER A 103 -0.08 -14.91 -4.14
N LEU A 104 0.03 -13.58 -4.01
CA LEU A 104 -0.43 -12.61 -5.02
C LEU A 104 0.59 -12.44 -6.13
N GLY A 105 1.89 -12.44 -5.79
CA GLY A 105 2.96 -12.35 -6.80
C GLY A 105 2.92 -13.50 -7.82
N ARG A 106 2.55 -14.71 -7.39
CA ARG A 106 2.36 -15.86 -8.31
C ARG A 106 1.16 -15.73 -9.25
N LEU A 107 0.25 -14.80 -8.98
CA LEU A 107 -0.88 -14.48 -9.85
C LEU A 107 -0.59 -13.28 -10.77
N GLY A 108 0.64 -12.75 -10.75
CA GLY A 108 1.05 -11.61 -11.56
C GLY A 108 0.68 -10.26 -10.96
N LEU A 109 0.25 -10.21 -9.69
CA LEU A 109 -0.02 -8.94 -9.01
C LEU A 109 1.26 -8.38 -8.38
N LEU A 110 1.64 -7.18 -8.80
CA LEU A 110 2.76 -6.41 -8.26
C LEU A 110 2.21 -5.26 -7.41
N THR A 111 2.65 -5.13 -6.15
CA THR A 111 2.06 -4.15 -5.19
C THR A 111 2.94 -2.95 -4.90
N HIS A 112 4.19 -2.94 -5.38
CA HIS A 112 5.10 -1.80 -5.30
C HIS A 112 6.23 -1.99 -6.34
N SER A 113 6.72 -0.90 -6.92
CA SER A 113 7.78 -0.85 -7.93
C SER A 113 8.49 0.49 -7.87
#